data_AF-A0A497GB03-F1
#
_entry.id   AF-A0A497GB03-F1
#
_cell.length_a   1.000
_cell.length_b   1.000
_cell.length_c   1.000
_cell.angle_alpha   90.00
_cell.angle_beta   90.00
_cell.angle_gamma   90.00
#
_symmetry.space_group_name_H-M   'P 1'
#
loop_
_entity.id
_entity.type
_entity.pdbx_description
1 polymer ?
#
loop_
_entity_poly.entity_id
_entity_poly.type
_entity_poly.pdbx_seq_one_letter_code
_entity_poly.pdbx_strand_id
1 'polypeptide(L)'
;MRHRELRRLPPPPSIRRRVVIPSTIFLGEDARLSTLRLGLLARYLAIFRVEEVLVFGEGRERDFVVDVLRYAETPQYLRRRLVPLKPTLRYAGVIPPLQAPHHPAAPGGRGFTPEFREGVVLSVAGEWLLVDAGLGEPLRVRGRARVGDRVTLRLGGEVRIVDR
;
A
#
# COMPACT_ATOMS: atom_id res chain seq x y z
N MET A 1 20.14 23.41 8.34
CA MET A 1 18.75 22.97 8.08
C MET A 1 18.66 22.44 6.65
N ARG A 2 18.51 21.13 6.42
CA ARG A 2 18.38 20.61 5.04
C ARG A 2 16.91 20.70 4.63
N HIS A 3 16.62 21.50 3.60
CA HIS A 3 15.33 21.52 2.93
C HIS A 3 14.95 20.08 2.54
N ARG A 4 13.97 19.49 3.22
CA ARG A 4 13.29 18.29 2.72
C ARG A 4 12.35 18.77 1.64
N GLU A 5 12.71 18.56 0.37
CA GLU A 5 11.80 18.89 -0.72
C GLU A 5 10.50 18.12 -0.57
N LEU A 6 9.38 18.84 -0.62
CA LEU A 6 8.06 18.25 -0.73
C LEU A 6 7.98 17.59 -2.10
N ARG A 7 7.94 16.25 -2.13
CA ARG A 7 7.71 15.52 -3.37
C ARG A 7 6.23 15.68 -3.73
N ARG A 8 5.93 16.60 -4.65
CA ARG A 8 4.60 16.69 -5.24
C ARG A 8 4.30 15.38 -5.96
N LEU A 9 3.14 14.81 -5.70
CA LEU A 9 2.68 13.65 -6.45
C LEU A 9 2.50 14.06 -7.92
N PRO A 10 2.89 13.21 -8.88
CA PRO A 10 2.50 13.45 -10.26
C PRO A 10 0.97 13.48 -10.34
N PRO A 11 0.40 14.29 -11.25
CA PRO A 11 -1.05 14.28 -11.45
C PRO A 11 -1.52 12.85 -11.80
N PRO A 12 -2.74 12.47 -11.37
CA PRO A 12 -3.33 11.20 -11.76
C PRO A 12 -3.28 10.99 -13.28
N PRO A 13 -3.10 9.75 -13.75
CA PRO A 13 -3.21 9.45 -15.17
C PRO A 13 -4.56 9.91 -15.73
N SER A 14 -4.56 10.46 -16.95
CA SER A 14 -5.81 10.83 -17.65
C SER A 14 -6.64 9.61 -18.09
N ILE A 15 -6.01 8.44 -18.17
CA ILE A 15 -6.64 7.18 -18.58
C ILE A 15 -6.47 6.17 -17.47
N ARG A 16 -7.58 5.57 -17.03
CA ARG A 16 -7.58 4.53 -16.02
C ARG A 16 -6.94 3.23 -16.56
N ARG A 17 -5.87 2.75 -15.95
CA ARG A 17 -5.17 1.52 -16.38
C ARG A 17 -5.54 0.35 -15.48
N ARG A 18 -6.08 -0.71 -16.09
CA ARG A 18 -6.36 -1.98 -15.42
C ARG A 18 -5.59 -3.10 -16.09
N VAL A 19 -5.03 -4.00 -15.30
CA VAL A 19 -4.35 -5.20 -15.78
C VAL A 19 -5.09 -6.42 -15.27
N VAL A 20 -5.38 -7.36 -16.18
CA VAL A 20 -6.02 -8.63 -15.86
C VAL A 20 -4.98 -9.73 -15.98
N ILE A 21 -4.80 -10.54 -14.93
CA ILE A 21 -3.85 -11.65 -14.92
C ILE A 21 -4.51 -12.95 -14.46
N PRO A 22 -4.13 -14.10 -15.05
CA PRO A 22 -4.57 -15.39 -14.54
C PRO A 22 -3.89 -15.69 -13.21
N SER A 23 -4.61 -16.33 -12.29
CA SER A 23 -4.02 -16.84 -11.04
C SER A 23 -2.91 -17.89 -11.30
N THR A 24 -2.92 -18.52 -12.46
CA THR A 24 -2.00 -19.59 -12.88
C THR A 24 -0.72 -19.09 -13.57
N ILE A 25 -0.45 -17.77 -13.57
CA ILE A 25 0.71 -17.17 -14.26
C ILE A 25 2.08 -17.76 -13.84
N PHE A 26 2.17 -18.39 -12.66
CA PHE A 26 3.38 -19.07 -12.17
C PHE A 26 3.10 -20.53 -11.73
N LEU A 27 2.10 -21.19 -12.33
CA LEU A 27 1.75 -22.56 -11.96
C LEU A 27 2.93 -23.52 -12.23
N GLY A 28 3.25 -24.35 -11.22
CA GLY A 28 4.34 -25.32 -11.30
C GLY A 28 5.72 -24.78 -10.96
N GLU A 29 5.85 -23.48 -10.67
CA GLU A 29 7.11 -22.89 -10.21
C GLU A 29 7.32 -23.07 -8.70
N ASP A 30 8.57 -22.98 -8.26
CA ASP A 30 8.89 -22.88 -6.83
C ASP A 30 8.24 -21.61 -6.22
N ALA A 31 7.72 -21.75 -5.00
CA ALA A 31 6.97 -20.69 -4.32
C ALA A 31 7.84 -19.45 -4.04
N ARG A 32 9.14 -19.63 -3.76
CA ARG A 32 10.06 -18.50 -3.54
C ARG A 32 10.32 -17.75 -4.84
N LEU A 33 10.54 -18.48 -5.95
CA LEU A 33 10.71 -17.89 -7.28
C LEU A 33 9.45 -17.16 -7.74
N SER A 34 8.28 -17.77 -7.56
CA SER A 34 6.97 -17.18 -7.87
C SER A 34 6.74 -15.88 -7.10
N THR A 35 7.09 -15.85 -5.81
CA THR A 35 6.99 -14.65 -4.97
C THR A 35 7.89 -13.53 -5.47
N LEU A 36 9.14 -13.85 -5.87
CA LEU A 36 10.06 -12.89 -6.45
C LEU A 36 9.51 -12.29 -7.77
N ARG A 37 9.01 -13.14 -8.67
CA ARG A 37 8.46 -12.72 -9.97
C ARG A 37 7.19 -11.89 -9.81
N LEU A 38 6.30 -12.24 -8.89
CA LEU A 38 5.15 -11.41 -8.52
C LEU A 38 5.57 -10.05 -7.96
N GLY A 39 6.62 -10.02 -7.15
CA GLY A 39 7.18 -8.78 -6.64
C GLY A 39 7.77 -7.88 -7.73
N LEU A 40 8.44 -8.47 -8.74
CA LEU A 40 8.89 -7.76 -9.93
C LEU A 40 7.71 -7.25 -10.77
N LEU A 41 6.68 -8.08 -10.96
CA LEU A 41 5.43 -7.67 -11.62
C LEU A 41 4.79 -6.48 -10.90
N ALA A 42 4.67 -6.52 -9.57
CA ALA A 42 4.16 -5.39 -8.78
C ALA A 42 4.95 -4.10 -9.04
N ARG A 43 6.28 -4.18 -9.14
CA ARG A 43 7.12 -3.02 -9.50
C ARG A 43 6.77 -2.48 -10.89
N TYR A 44 6.64 -3.33 -11.90
CA TYR A 44 6.25 -2.89 -13.25
C TYR A 44 4.88 -2.21 -13.24
N LEU A 45 3.90 -2.80 -12.56
CA LEU A 45 2.56 -2.23 -12.42
C LEU A 45 2.60 -0.83 -11.77
N ALA A 46 3.42 -0.63 -10.75
CA ALA A 46 3.60 0.67 -10.12
C ALA A 46 4.32 1.69 -11.03
N ILE A 47 5.34 1.27 -11.77
CA ILE A 47 6.06 2.12 -12.74
C ILE A 47 5.09 2.66 -13.80
N PHE A 48 4.23 1.79 -14.33
CA PHE A 48 3.23 2.16 -15.35
C PHE A 48 1.97 2.81 -14.76
N ARG A 49 1.93 3.05 -13.44
CA ARG A 49 0.79 3.63 -12.72
C ARG A 49 -0.51 2.89 -13.07
N VAL A 50 -0.48 1.57 -12.92
CA VAL A 50 -1.67 0.72 -12.98
C VAL A 50 -2.48 0.92 -11.71
N GLU A 51 -3.77 1.23 -11.86
CA GLU A 51 -4.66 1.54 -10.74
C GLU A 51 -5.40 0.31 -10.22
N GLU A 52 -5.58 -0.70 -11.06
CA GLU A 52 -6.32 -1.91 -10.69
C GLU A 52 -5.72 -3.16 -11.32
N VAL A 53 -5.54 -4.19 -10.50
CA VAL A 53 -5.13 -5.51 -10.95
C VAL A 53 -6.26 -6.48 -10.64
N LEU A 54 -6.79 -7.10 -11.69
CA LEU A 54 -7.84 -8.11 -11.60
C LEU A 54 -7.20 -9.49 -11.76
N VAL A 55 -7.35 -10.33 -10.74
CA VAL A 55 -6.86 -11.71 -10.77
C VAL A 55 -8.04 -12.63 -11.01
N PHE A 56 -8.09 -13.26 -12.18
CA PHE A 56 -9.12 -14.25 -12.52
C PHE A 56 -8.63 -15.67 -12.29
N GLY A 57 -9.55 -16.56 -11.95
CA GLY A 57 -9.27 -17.90 -11.45
C GLY A 57 -9.73 -18.05 -10.00
N GLU A 58 -9.46 -19.21 -9.40
CA GLU A 58 -9.97 -19.58 -8.08
C GLU A 58 -8.89 -20.29 -7.26
N GLY A 59 -9.23 -20.65 -6.03
CA GLY A 59 -8.39 -21.49 -5.18
C GLY A 59 -7.12 -20.81 -4.65
N ARG A 60 -6.16 -21.66 -4.26
CA ARG A 60 -4.95 -21.25 -3.54
C ARG A 60 -4.03 -20.39 -4.38
N GLU A 61 -4.00 -20.61 -5.68
CA GLU A 61 -3.22 -19.87 -6.66
C GLU A 61 -3.68 -18.42 -6.71
N ARG A 62 -5.01 -18.18 -6.71
CA ARG A 62 -5.56 -16.83 -6.67
C ARG A 62 -5.23 -16.14 -5.36
N ASP A 63 -5.42 -16.83 -4.24
CA ASP A 63 -5.12 -16.26 -2.92
C ASP A 63 -3.64 -15.89 -2.80
N PHE A 64 -2.73 -16.74 -3.30
CA PHE A 64 -1.31 -16.46 -3.34
C PHE A 64 -0.98 -15.20 -4.14
N VAL A 65 -1.45 -15.10 -5.39
CA VAL A 65 -1.20 -13.92 -6.24
C VAL A 65 -1.76 -12.65 -5.60
N VAL A 66 -3.00 -12.70 -5.11
CA VAL A 66 -3.67 -11.56 -4.49
C VAL A 66 -2.95 -11.12 -3.21
N ASP A 67 -2.57 -12.06 -2.35
CA ASP A 67 -1.89 -11.76 -1.09
C ASP A 67 -0.51 -11.14 -1.34
N VAL A 68 0.28 -11.70 -2.25
CA VAL A 68 1.61 -11.17 -2.58
C VAL A 68 1.52 -9.77 -3.18
N LEU A 69 0.59 -9.53 -4.11
CA LEU A 69 0.39 -8.20 -4.71
C LEU A 69 -0.10 -7.18 -3.68
N ARG A 70 -1.04 -7.55 -2.80
CA ARG A 70 -1.51 -6.70 -1.70
C ARG A 70 -0.43 -6.40 -0.69
N TYR A 71 0.39 -7.40 -0.34
CA TYR A 71 1.53 -7.21 0.56
C TYR A 71 2.54 -6.23 -0.03
N ALA A 72 2.84 -6.38 -1.33
CA ALA A 72 3.72 -5.47 -2.04
C ALA A 72 3.14 -4.03 -2.00
N GLU A 73 1.89 -3.85 -2.44
CA GLU A 73 1.20 -2.55 -2.49
C GLU A 73 1.10 -1.88 -1.12
N THR A 74 0.90 -2.63 -0.04
CA THR A 74 0.70 -2.08 1.31
C THR A 74 1.97 -1.40 1.83
N PRO A 75 1.91 -0.12 2.25
CA PRO A 75 3.04 0.61 2.83
C PRO A 75 3.65 -0.13 4.01
N GLN A 76 4.99 -0.14 4.08
CA GLN A 76 5.74 -0.93 5.06
C GLN A 76 5.28 -0.71 6.51
N TYR A 77 5.00 0.55 6.89
CA TYR A 77 4.55 0.90 8.24
C TYR A 77 3.11 0.44 8.58
N LEU A 78 2.30 0.08 7.58
CA LEU A 78 0.94 -0.44 7.79
C LEU A 78 0.86 -1.96 7.73
N ARG A 79 1.88 -2.65 7.19
CA ARG A 79 1.83 -4.11 6.97
C ARG A 79 1.52 -4.88 8.24
N ARG A 80 2.12 -4.50 9.38
CA ARG A 80 1.87 -5.16 10.68
C ARG A 80 0.41 -5.09 11.13
N ARG A 81 -0.36 -4.09 10.66
CA ARG A 81 -1.78 -3.92 11.00
C ARG A 81 -2.72 -4.51 9.96
N LEU A 82 -2.38 -4.37 8.68
CA LEU A 82 -3.28 -4.71 7.58
C LEU A 82 -3.04 -6.09 6.96
N VAL A 83 -1.83 -6.62 7.10
CA VAL A 83 -1.45 -7.88 6.48
C VAL A 83 -1.33 -8.95 7.56
N PRO A 84 -2.30 -9.88 7.66
CA PRO A 84 -2.19 -10.99 8.59
C PRO A 84 -1.08 -11.95 8.17
N LEU A 85 -0.60 -12.75 9.13
CA LEU A 85 0.33 -13.84 8.84
C LEU A 85 -0.42 -14.92 8.06
N LYS A 86 0.06 -15.21 6.84
CA LYS A 86 -0.53 -16.21 5.95
C LYS A 86 0.53 -17.14 5.35
N PRO A 87 0.22 -18.42 5.09
CA PRO A 87 1.12 -19.33 4.38
C PRO A 87 1.54 -18.83 3.00
N THR A 88 0.63 -18.15 2.29
CA THR A 88 0.86 -17.50 0.99
C THR A 88 1.97 -16.45 1.03
N LEU A 89 2.25 -15.89 2.21
CA LEU A 89 3.25 -14.83 2.43
C LEU A 89 4.55 -15.35 3.07
N ARG A 90 4.75 -16.68 3.14
CA ARG A 90 5.97 -17.29 3.73
C ARG A 90 7.27 -16.69 3.18
N TYR A 91 7.30 -16.38 1.89
CA TYR A 91 8.49 -15.85 1.22
C TYR A 91 8.43 -14.33 0.97
N ALA A 92 7.53 -13.60 1.63
CA ALA A 92 7.33 -12.17 1.37
C ALA A 92 8.60 -11.31 1.56
N GLY A 93 9.62 -11.81 2.26
CA GLY A 93 10.93 -11.17 2.39
C GLY A 93 11.74 -11.06 1.09
N VAL A 94 11.44 -11.86 0.04
CA VAL A 94 12.12 -11.74 -1.26
C VAL A 94 11.47 -10.70 -2.18
N ILE A 95 10.34 -10.12 -1.79
CA ILE A 95 9.62 -9.13 -2.59
C ILE A 95 10.46 -7.84 -2.65
N PRO A 96 10.87 -7.37 -3.84
CA PRO A 96 11.64 -6.15 -3.96
C PRO A 96 10.80 -4.93 -3.55
N PRO A 97 11.41 -3.85 -3.03
CA PRO A 97 10.69 -2.65 -2.63
C PRO A 97 10.03 -1.99 -3.84
N LEU A 98 8.81 -1.47 -3.69
CA LEU A 98 8.13 -0.72 -4.75
C LEU A 98 8.64 0.71 -4.93
N GLN A 99 9.02 1.36 -3.82
CA GLN A 99 9.42 2.79 -3.79
C GLN A 99 8.37 3.74 -4.40
N ALA A 100 7.10 3.35 -4.35
CA ALA A 100 5.97 4.14 -4.82
C ALA A 100 5.71 5.34 -3.87
N PRO A 101 5.02 6.41 -4.32
CA PRO A 101 4.84 7.62 -3.51
C PRO A 101 4.12 7.39 -2.18
N HIS A 102 3.22 6.40 -2.09
CA HIS A 102 2.55 6.01 -0.85
C HIS A 102 3.41 5.13 0.08
N HIS A 103 4.64 4.82 -0.32
CA HIS A 103 5.70 4.19 0.50
C HIS A 103 6.77 5.21 0.91
N PRO A 104 6.44 6.28 1.65
CA PRO A 104 7.43 7.22 2.12
C PRO A 104 8.40 6.55 3.11
N ALA A 105 9.60 7.11 3.20
CA ALA A 105 10.54 6.74 4.25
C ALA A 105 9.95 7.00 5.64
N ALA A 106 10.53 6.37 6.66
CA ALA A 106 10.20 6.64 8.05
C ALA A 106 10.33 8.15 8.36
N PRO A 107 9.48 8.71 9.25
CA PRO A 107 9.64 10.08 9.75
C PRO A 107 11.08 10.31 10.23
N GLY A 108 11.68 11.45 9.89
CA GLY A 108 13.06 11.74 10.26
C GLY A 108 14.14 10.97 9.46
N GLY A 109 13.78 9.95 8.67
CA GLY A 109 14.70 9.25 7.76
C GLY A 109 15.15 10.10 6.56
N ARG A 110 16.16 9.62 5.82
CA ARG A 110 16.54 10.21 4.53
C ARG A 110 15.40 9.97 3.52
N GLY A 111 14.70 11.02 3.12
CA GLY A 111 13.55 10.92 2.21
C GLY A 111 12.76 12.23 2.10
N PHE A 112 11.67 12.18 1.34
CA PHE A 112 10.75 13.30 1.17
C PHE A 112 9.72 13.36 2.30
N THR A 113 9.23 14.55 2.60
CA THR A 113 8.04 14.72 3.45
C THR A 113 6.81 14.50 2.55
N PRO A 114 6.01 13.46 2.78
CA PRO A 114 4.85 13.19 1.93
C PRO A 114 3.73 14.19 2.21
N GLU A 115 3.13 14.74 1.14
CA GLU A 115 1.88 15.51 1.27
C GLU A 115 0.70 14.60 1.65
N PHE A 116 0.68 13.37 1.11
CA PHE A 116 -0.35 12.37 1.34
C PHE A 116 0.23 11.13 2.00
N ARG A 117 -0.50 10.56 2.95
CA ARG A 117 -0.06 9.37 3.66
C ARG A 117 -1.22 8.42 3.90
N GLU A 118 -0.94 7.13 3.79
CA GLU A 118 -1.93 6.11 4.08
C GLU A 118 -2.03 5.91 5.59
N GLY A 119 -3.22 5.61 6.07
CA GLY A 119 -3.45 5.34 7.48
C GLY A 119 -4.50 4.26 7.72
N VAL A 120 -4.55 3.76 8.95
CA VAL A 120 -5.54 2.77 9.40
C VAL A 120 -6.27 3.32 10.61
N VAL A 121 -7.60 3.26 10.58
CA VAL A 121 -8.44 3.69 11.68
C VAL A 121 -8.29 2.71 12.86
N LEU A 122 -7.86 3.22 14.01
CA LEU A 122 -7.69 2.47 15.25
C LEU A 122 -8.94 2.51 16.13
N SER A 123 -9.63 3.66 16.17
CA SER A 123 -10.85 3.85 16.95
C SER A 123 -11.74 4.96 16.38
N VAL A 124 -13.02 4.93 16.75
CA VAL A 124 -14.06 5.86 16.30
C VAL A 124 -14.81 6.38 17.53
N ALA A 125 -14.94 7.70 17.65
CA ALA A 125 -15.68 8.37 18.71
C ALA A 125 -16.52 9.52 18.11
N GLY A 126 -17.78 9.22 17.78
CA GLY A 126 -18.64 10.15 17.05
C GLY A 126 -18.05 10.46 15.66
N GLU A 127 -17.74 11.72 15.43
CA GLU A 127 -17.10 12.21 14.20
C GLU A 127 -15.56 12.15 14.21
N TRP A 128 -14.96 11.77 15.35
CA TRP A 128 -13.51 11.73 15.51
C TRP A 128 -12.98 10.32 15.29
N LEU A 129 -11.91 10.24 14.51
CA LEU A 129 -11.19 9.02 14.18
C LEU A 129 -9.76 9.14 14.71
N LEU A 130 -9.27 8.07 15.32
CA LEU A 130 -7.85 7.92 15.63
C LEU A 130 -7.21 7.07 14.55
N VAL A 131 -6.24 7.61 13.81
CA VAL A 131 -5.68 6.98 12.61
C VAL A 131 -4.18 6.80 12.76
N ASP A 132 -3.69 5.57 12.62
CA ASP A 132 -2.26 5.34 12.53
C ASP A 132 -1.76 5.54 11.11
N ALA A 133 -0.87 6.52 10.93
CA ALA A 133 -0.20 6.81 9.67
C ALA A 133 1.31 6.48 9.70
N GLY A 134 1.80 5.71 10.68
CA GLY A 134 3.22 5.40 10.84
C GLY A 134 4.09 6.61 11.18
N LEU A 135 3.54 7.57 11.94
CA LEU A 135 4.19 8.82 12.37
C LEU A 135 4.69 8.79 13.82
N GLY A 136 4.65 7.64 14.49
CA GLY A 136 4.97 7.48 15.92
C GLY A 136 3.72 7.58 16.78
N GLU A 137 2.96 8.66 16.65
CA GLU A 137 1.67 8.84 17.31
C GLU A 137 0.50 8.79 16.31
N PRO A 138 -0.66 8.23 16.70
CA PRO A 138 -1.85 8.28 15.87
C PRO A 138 -2.37 9.71 15.70
N LEU A 139 -2.90 10.00 14.52
CA LEU A 139 -3.48 11.28 14.18
C LEU A 139 -4.98 11.28 14.51
N ARG A 140 -5.44 12.36 15.14
CA ARG A 140 -6.87 12.59 15.36
C ARG A 140 -7.42 13.42 14.21
N VAL A 141 -8.42 12.87 13.51
CA VAL A 141 -9.02 13.50 12.33
C VAL A 141 -10.54 13.39 12.38
N ARG A 142 -11.24 14.36 11.77
CA ARG A 142 -12.69 14.25 11.57
C ARG A 142 -12.99 13.42 10.33
N GLY A 143 -14.02 12.58 10.41
CA GLY A 143 -14.49 11.80 9.27
C GLY A 143 -15.45 10.68 9.64
N ARG A 144 -15.82 9.88 8.63
CA ARG A 144 -16.66 8.69 8.79
C ARG A 144 -15.94 7.50 8.20
N ALA A 145 -15.54 6.57 9.06
CA ALA A 145 -14.89 5.32 8.70
C ALA A 145 -15.08 4.31 9.84
N ARG A 146 -14.76 3.05 9.59
CA ARG A 146 -14.80 1.96 10.57
C ARG A 146 -13.41 1.63 11.05
N VAL A 147 -13.30 1.06 12.25
CA VAL A 147 -12.04 0.53 12.76
C VAL A 147 -11.50 -0.52 11.78
N GLY A 148 -10.22 -0.42 11.42
CA GLY A 148 -9.55 -1.25 10.43
C GLY A 148 -9.61 -0.72 9.00
N ASP A 149 -10.44 0.28 8.70
CA ASP A 149 -10.48 0.89 7.38
C ASP A 149 -9.15 1.58 7.05
N ARG A 150 -8.67 1.37 5.83
CA ARG A 150 -7.52 2.08 5.28
C ARG A 150 -7.99 3.39 4.64
N VAL A 151 -7.43 4.50 5.09
CA VAL A 151 -7.78 5.86 4.66
C VAL A 151 -6.55 6.59 4.11
N THR A 152 -6.77 7.59 3.27
CA THR A 152 -5.70 8.47 2.78
C THR A 152 -5.81 9.82 3.49
N LEU A 153 -4.71 10.27 4.09
CA LEU A 153 -4.61 11.53 4.83
C LEU A 153 -3.80 12.55 4.04
N ARG A 154 -4.23 13.81 4.07
CA ARG A 154 -3.42 14.95 3.60
C ARG A 154 -2.80 15.66 4.80
N LEU A 155 -1.47 15.83 4.79
CA LEU A 155 -0.68 16.35 5.93
C LEU A 155 -0.24 17.82 5.77
N GLY A 156 -0.36 18.41 4.57
CA GLY A 156 0.14 19.76 4.23
C GLY A 156 -0.68 20.95 4.75
N GLY A 157 -1.40 20.80 5.86
CA GLY A 157 -2.33 21.78 6.43
C GLY A 157 -3.10 21.18 7.60
N GLU A 158 -4.37 21.53 7.76
CA GLU A 158 -5.25 20.79 8.66
C GLU A 158 -5.37 19.33 8.17
N VAL A 159 -5.02 18.38 9.04
CA VAL A 159 -5.02 16.96 8.71
C VAL A 159 -6.45 16.50 8.46
N ARG A 160 -6.70 16.00 7.26
CA ARG A 160 -8.01 15.51 6.86
C ARG A 160 -7.91 14.25 6.02
N ILE A 161 -8.97 13.44 6.11
CA ILE A 161 -9.17 12.31 5.20
C ILE A 161 -9.57 12.87 3.83
N VAL A 162 -8.99 12.30 2.78
CA VAL A 162 -9.35 12.57 1.39
C VAL A 162 -9.79 11.28 0.74
N ASP A 163 -10.76 11.39 -0.16
CA ASP A 163 -11.20 10.25 -0.97
C ASP A 163 -10.11 9.85 -1.97
N ARG A 164 -10.11 8.56 -2.34
CA ARG A 164 -9.18 7.97 -3.32
C ARG A 164 -9.68 8.13 -4.74
#